data_AF-A0A358SN32-F1
#
_entry.id   AF-A0A358SN32-F1
#
_cell.length_a   1.000
_cell.length_b   1.000
_cell.length_c   1.000
_cell.angle_alpha   90.00
_cell.angle_beta   90.00
_cell.angle_gamma   90.00
#
_symmetry.space_group_name_H-M   'P 1'
#
loop_
_entity.id
_entity.type
_entity.pdbx_description
1 polymer ?
#
loop_
_entity_poly.entity_id
_entity_poly.type
_entity_poly.pdbx_seq_one_letter_code
_entity_poly.pdbx_strand_id
1 'polypeptide(L)'
;MSNRKKAAQGPLPENPTLAQLEAFLGALPPSERRKMKAQLRPAPRGQPGDYDRAIPVPAPQYSSWDDYLSRTTERERRAWCARKAHKANSARLMSGPPALRITAADVLGILMSARGRCRYCNSLAVERAPFANGRLQPWGHVGRRIGSLGHDVARFNGGDNALDNLSWACNWCNTWPEERIWGATDHGAIPAAGPA
;
A
#
# COMPACT_ATOMS: atom_id res chain seq x y z
N MET A 1 19.84 -28.70 13.58
CA MET A 1 19.65 -28.47 12.13
C MET A 1 18.33 -29.13 11.71
N SER A 2 17.26 -28.34 11.61
CA SER A 2 15.92 -28.87 11.33
C SER A 2 15.72 -28.93 9.82
N ASN A 3 15.60 -30.15 9.29
CA ASN A 3 15.26 -30.44 7.90
C ASN A 3 13.88 -29.86 7.57
N ARG A 4 13.86 -28.64 7.01
CA ARG A 4 12.71 -28.13 6.26
C ARG A 4 12.56 -29.01 5.02
N LYS A 5 11.79 -30.10 5.14
CA LYS A 5 11.14 -30.72 3.98
C LYS A 5 10.36 -29.60 3.30
N LYS A 6 10.94 -29.05 2.22
CA LYS A 6 10.20 -28.24 1.24
C LYS A 6 9.05 -29.13 0.77
N ALA A 7 7.85 -28.91 1.29
CA ALA A 7 6.66 -29.50 0.72
C ALA A 7 6.65 -29.09 -0.76
N ALA A 8 6.52 -30.09 -1.63
CA ALA A 8 6.61 -29.98 -3.09
C ALA A 8 5.44 -29.23 -3.74
N GLN A 9 4.79 -28.33 -3.00
CA GLN A 9 3.70 -27.52 -3.52
C GLN A 9 4.31 -26.18 -3.92
N GLY A 10 4.39 -25.97 -5.23
CA GLY A 10 4.74 -24.67 -5.80
C GLY A 10 3.80 -23.56 -5.30
N PRO A 11 4.10 -22.29 -5.65
CA PRO A 11 3.22 -21.18 -5.31
C PRO A 11 1.78 -21.46 -5.76
N LEU A 12 0.80 -21.06 -4.95
CA LEU A 12 -0.62 -21.13 -5.31
C LEU A 12 -0.88 -20.35 -6.61
N PRO A 13 -1.79 -20.82 -7.49
CA PRO A 13 -2.22 -20.07 -8.66
C PRO A 13 -2.98 -18.79 -8.29
N GLU A 14 -3.10 -17.87 -9.26
CA GLU A 14 -3.54 -16.48 -9.08
C GLU A 14 -5.00 -16.33 -8.55
N ASN A 15 -5.89 -17.25 -8.90
CA ASN A 15 -7.21 -17.38 -8.28
C ASN A 15 -7.30 -18.79 -7.71
N PRO A 16 -6.71 -19.03 -6.53
CA PRO A 16 -6.80 -20.34 -5.96
C PRO A 16 -8.28 -20.59 -5.68
N THR A 17 -8.82 -21.67 -6.23
CA THR A 17 -10.12 -22.15 -5.80
C THR A 17 -10.08 -22.35 -4.29
N LEU A 18 -11.22 -22.30 -3.63
CA LEU A 18 -11.33 -22.58 -2.20
C LEU A 18 -10.60 -23.89 -1.84
N ALA A 19 -10.73 -24.91 -2.69
CA ALA A 19 -10.03 -26.19 -2.58
C ALA A 19 -8.50 -26.07 -2.70
N GLN A 20 -7.97 -25.27 -3.63
CA GLN A 20 -6.53 -25.03 -3.75
C GLN A 20 -5.97 -24.31 -2.52
N LEU A 21 -6.68 -23.29 -2.03
CA LEU A 21 -6.31 -22.55 -0.83
C LEU A 21 -6.33 -23.47 0.41
N GLU A 22 -7.34 -24.32 0.54
CA GLU A 22 -7.45 -25.30 1.63
C GLU A 22 -6.35 -26.36 1.56
N ALA A 23 -6.02 -26.86 0.37
CA ALA A 23 -4.93 -27.81 0.17
C ALA A 23 -3.58 -27.22 0.59
N PHE A 24 -3.30 -25.97 0.20
CA PHE A 24 -2.10 -25.26 0.61
C PHE A 24 -2.06 -25.01 2.12
N LEU A 25 -3.16 -24.53 2.71
CA LEU A 25 -3.26 -24.36 4.17
C LEU A 25 -3.10 -25.70 4.92
N GLY A 26 -3.58 -26.80 4.34
CA GLY A 26 -3.45 -28.17 4.84
C GLY A 26 -2.03 -28.70 4.86
N ALA A 27 -1.16 -28.18 4.00
CA ALA A 27 0.27 -28.53 3.96
C ALA A 27 1.13 -27.72 4.95
N LEU A 28 0.61 -26.62 5.49
CA LEU A 28 1.34 -25.79 6.46
C LEU A 28 1.31 -26.38 7.88
N PRO A 29 2.36 -26.12 8.69
CA PRO A 29 2.34 -26.36 10.13
C PRO A 29 1.13 -25.72 10.81
N PRO A 30 0.57 -26.30 11.90
CA PRO A 30 -0.65 -25.80 12.55
C PRO A 30 -0.60 -24.33 12.96
N SER A 31 0.57 -23.84 13.41
CA SER A 31 0.79 -22.45 13.80
C SER A 31 0.74 -21.49 12.61
N GLU A 32 1.39 -21.83 11.49
CA GLU A 32 1.37 -21.06 10.25
C GLU A 32 -0.02 -21.07 9.60
N ARG A 33 -0.67 -22.23 9.58
CA ARG A 33 -2.06 -22.38 9.13
C ARG A 33 -3.02 -21.47 9.91
N ARG A 34 -2.92 -21.45 11.24
CA ARG A 34 -3.77 -20.61 12.10
C ARG A 34 -3.52 -19.13 11.84
N LYS A 35 -2.25 -18.73 11.68
CA LYS A 35 -1.87 -17.36 11.33
C LYS A 35 -2.39 -16.96 9.95
N MET A 36 -2.24 -17.82 8.93
CA MET A 36 -2.73 -17.54 7.59
C MET A 36 -4.25 -17.52 7.51
N LYS A 37 -4.96 -18.45 8.16
CA LYS A 37 -6.44 -18.40 8.24
C LYS A 37 -6.95 -17.11 8.88
N ALA A 38 -6.24 -16.57 9.87
CA ALA A 38 -6.58 -15.28 10.46
C ALA A 38 -6.35 -14.09 9.50
N GLN A 39 -5.36 -14.19 8.59
CA GLN A 39 -5.02 -13.16 7.60
C GLN A 39 -5.81 -13.26 6.29
N LEU A 40 -6.30 -14.47 5.96
CA LEU A 40 -7.13 -14.75 4.79
C LEU A 40 -8.59 -14.35 4.98
N ARG A 41 -9.01 -14.09 6.23
CA ARG A 41 -10.23 -13.32 6.45
C ARG A 41 -9.98 -11.97 5.77
N PRO A 42 -10.70 -11.62 4.69
CA PRO A 42 -10.63 -10.28 4.18
C PRO A 42 -10.86 -9.36 5.38
N ALA A 43 -10.00 -8.36 5.58
CA ALA A 43 -10.43 -7.25 6.42
C ALA A 43 -11.82 -6.88 5.91
N PRO A 44 -12.85 -6.84 6.77
CA PRO A 44 -14.18 -6.49 6.31
C PRO A 44 -14.02 -5.28 5.42
N ARG A 45 -14.49 -5.38 4.16
CA ARG A 45 -14.62 -4.22 3.31
C ARG A 45 -15.43 -3.27 4.16
N GLY A 46 -14.80 -2.27 4.76
CA GLY A 46 -15.59 -1.17 5.28
C GLY A 46 -16.31 -0.68 4.05
N GLN A 47 -17.64 -0.77 4.09
CA GLN A 47 -18.39 -0.31 2.94
C GLN A 47 -18.01 1.15 2.71
N PRO A 48 -17.95 1.63 1.46
CA PRO A 48 -17.88 3.07 1.20
C PRO A 48 -19.02 3.74 1.98
N GLY A 49 -18.69 4.41 3.10
CA GLY A 49 -19.66 4.90 4.09
C GLY A 49 -19.38 4.49 5.55
N ASP A 50 -18.73 3.36 5.81
CA ASP A 50 -18.33 2.95 7.18
C ASP A 50 -17.18 3.82 7.72
N TYR A 51 -16.36 4.38 6.83
CA TYR A 51 -15.22 5.24 7.18
C TYR A 51 -15.61 6.70 7.48
N ASP A 52 -16.86 7.09 7.19
CA ASP A 52 -17.22 8.51 7.01
C ASP A 52 -18.15 9.12 8.06
N ARG A 53 -18.84 8.35 8.93
CA ARG A 53 -19.93 8.96 9.72
C ARG A 53 -19.59 9.44 11.13
N ALA A 54 -18.45 9.06 11.71
CA ALA A 54 -18.17 9.38 13.11
C ALA A 54 -16.75 9.89 13.43
N ILE A 55 -15.82 9.88 12.46
CA ILE A 55 -14.44 10.34 12.72
C ILE A 55 -14.25 11.70 12.05
N PRO A 56 -14.02 12.78 12.83
CA PRO A 56 -13.68 14.08 12.27
C PRO A 56 -12.44 13.95 11.38
N VAL A 57 -12.53 14.43 10.14
CA VAL A 57 -11.38 14.47 9.23
C VAL A 57 -10.42 15.55 9.72
N PRO A 58 -9.19 15.21 10.16
CA PRO A 58 -8.25 16.22 10.60
C PRO A 58 -7.82 17.09 9.41
N ALA A 59 -7.50 18.35 9.67
CA ALA A 59 -6.96 19.24 8.65
C ALA A 59 -5.72 18.60 7.96
N PRO A 60 -5.53 18.83 6.66
CA PRO A 60 -4.32 18.41 5.96
C PRO A 60 -3.08 18.94 6.68
N GLN A 61 -2.07 18.10 6.84
CA GLN A 61 -0.79 18.54 7.42
C GLN A 61 -0.04 19.42 6.44
N TYR A 62 -0.22 19.22 5.14
CA TYR A 62 0.43 19.97 4.09
C TYR A 62 -0.62 20.45 3.09
N SER A 63 -0.54 21.72 2.72
CA SER A 63 -1.47 22.37 1.80
C SER A 63 -1.07 22.19 0.33
N SER A 64 0.22 21.99 0.06
CA SER A 64 0.78 21.86 -1.29
C SER A 64 2.09 21.06 -1.26
N TRP A 65 2.61 20.74 -2.44
CA TRP A 65 3.93 20.13 -2.59
C TRP A 65 5.05 21.03 -2.05
N ASP A 66 4.95 22.35 -2.28
CA ASP A 66 5.99 23.31 -1.86
C ASP A 66 5.95 23.51 -0.33
N ASP A 67 4.76 23.51 0.27
CA ASP A 67 4.58 23.48 1.73
C ASP A 67 5.16 22.20 2.36
N TYR A 68 4.99 21.06 1.70
CA TYR A 68 5.65 19.81 2.12
C TYR A 68 7.18 19.92 2.06
N LEU A 69 7.73 20.49 0.99
CA LEU A 69 9.18 20.65 0.83
C LEU A 69 9.78 21.65 1.84
N SER A 70 9.08 22.75 2.15
CA SER A 70 9.55 23.75 3.10
C SER A 70 9.49 23.27 4.55
N ARG A 71 8.54 22.39 4.88
CA ARG A 71 8.32 21.86 6.24
C ARG A 71 9.00 20.52 6.51
N THR A 72 9.68 19.95 5.53
CA THR A 72 10.45 18.72 5.70
C THR A 72 11.88 18.91 5.25
N THR A 73 12.80 18.17 5.87
CA THR A 73 14.20 18.11 5.46
C THR A 73 14.42 16.96 4.48
N GLU A 74 15.46 17.06 3.65
CA GLU A 74 15.84 15.96 2.75
C GLU A 74 16.11 14.66 3.53
N ARG A 75 16.74 14.77 4.69
CA ARG A 75 17.01 13.64 5.59
C ARG A 75 15.72 12.91 6.00
N GLU A 76 14.68 13.65 6.37
CA GLU A 76 13.38 13.06 6.75
C GLU A 76 12.70 12.37 5.57
N ARG A 77 12.77 12.98 4.38
CA ARG A 77 12.24 12.40 3.14
C ARG A 77 12.96 11.11 2.78
N ARG A 78 14.30 11.09 2.83
CA ARG A 78 15.12 9.89 2.63
C ARG A 78 14.80 8.79 3.64
N ALA A 79 14.69 9.13 4.92
CA ALA A 79 14.33 8.17 5.96
C ALA A 79 12.93 7.57 5.74
N TRP A 80 11.98 8.37 5.25
CA TRP A 80 10.65 7.87 4.90
C TRP A 80 10.68 6.93 3.69
N CYS A 81 11.40 7.31 2.64
CA CYS A 81 11.59 6.48 1.44
C CYS A 81 12.32 5.17 1.76
N ALA A 82 13.28 5.19 2.68
CA ALA A 82 13.97 3.98 3.15
C ALA A 82 13.01 2.96 3.77
N ARG A 83 12.05 3.40 4.59
CA ARG A 83 11.03 2.50 5.16
C ARG A 83 10.14 1.88 4.08
N LYS A 84 9.81 2.64 3.03
CA LYS A 84 9.02 2.16 1.89
C LYS A 84 9.80 1.15 1.05
N ALA A 85 11.06 1.45 0.72
CA ALA A 85 11.96 0.53 0.03
C ALA A 85 12.12 -0.78 0.82
N HIS A 86 12.35 -0.70 2.13
CA HIS A 86 12.40 -1.87 3.00
C HIS A 86 11.13 -2.72 2.92
N LYS A 87 9.95 -2.09 3.01
CA LYS A 87 8.65 -2.79 2.87
C LYS A 87 8.49 -3.42 1.48
N ALA A 88 8.85 -2.73 0.41
CA ALA A 88 8.76 -3.23 -0.97
C ALA A 88 9.69 -4.44 -1.22
N ASN A 89 10.88 -4.40 -0.64
CA ASN A 89 11.90 -5.47 -0.72
C ASN A 89 11.61 -6.67 0.19
N SER A 90 10.72 -6.52 1.18
CA SER A 90 10.38 -7.62 2.08
C SER A 90 9.63 -8.76 1.37
N ALA A 91 9.79 -9.97 1.90
CA ALA A 91 9.02 -11.11 1.45
C ALA A 91 7.52 -10.90 1.74
N ARG A 92 6.67 -11.17 0.76
CA ARG A 92 5.21 -11.17 0.93
C ARG A 92 4.67 -12.59 0.97
N LEU A 93 3.54 -12.76 1.63
CA LEU A 93 2.90 -14.05 1.87
C LEU A 93 2.67 -14.86 0.58
N MET A 94 2.25 -14.18 -0.50
CA MET A 94 1.87 -14.83 -1.76
C MET A 94 2.94 -14.74 -2.87
N SER A 95 4.03 -13.99 -2.67
CA SER A 95 4.97 -13.68 -3.77
C SER A 95 6.45 -13.69 -3.37
N GLY A 96 6.80 -14.24 -2.19
CA GLY A 96 8.18 -14.33 -1.73
C GLY A 96 8.91 -12.98 -1.68
N PRO A 97 10.26 -12.96 -1.66
CA PRO A 97 11.04 -11.74 -1.90
C PRO A 97 11.02 -11.36 -3.40
N PRO A 98 11.14 -10.07 -3.75
CA PRO A 98 11.24 -9.62 -5.15
C PRO A 98 12.61 -10.01 -5.74
N ALA A 99 12.70 -10.20 -7.05
CA ALA A 99 13.99 -10.49 -7.70
C ALA A 99 14.83 -9.22 -7.82
N LEU A 100 14.19 -8.09 -8.12
CA LEU A 100 14.77 -6.76 -8.13
C LEU A 100 14.57 -6.07 -6.78
N ARG A 101 15.64 -5.44 -6.27
CA ARG A 101 15.58 -4.65 -5.04
C ARG A 101 15.70 -3.18 -5.38
N ILE A 102 14.95 -2.36 -4.65
CA ILE A 102 15.01 -0.90 -4.76
C ILE A 102 15.64 -0.28 -3.52
N THR A 103 16.25 0.87 -3.71
CA THR A 103 16.89 1.66 -2.67
C THR A 103 15.97 2.79 -2.17
N ALA A 104 16.38 3.47 -1.11
CA ALA A 104 15.70 4.69 -0.67
C ALA A 104 15.79 5.82 -1.72
N ALA A 105 16.87 5.86 -2.50
CA ALA A 105 17.06 6.87 -3.55
C ALA A 105 16.08 6.65 -4.70
N ASP A 106 15.83 5.40 -5.10
CA ASP A 106 14.85 5.07 -6.13
C ASP A 106 13.44 5.54 -5.74
N VAL A 107 13.02 5.21 -4.51
CA VAL A 107 11.72 5.64 -3.99
C VAL A 107 11.62 7.16 -3.87
N LEU A 108 12.72 7.83 -3.48
CA LEU A 108 12.77 9.30 -3.46
C LEU A 108 12.64 9.88 -4.87
N GLY A 109 13.32 9.30 -5.87
CA GLY A 109 13.20 9.71 -7.27
C GLY A 109 11.76 9.61 -7.78
N ILE A 110 11.07 8.51 -7.46
CA ILE A 110 9.64 8.31 -7.79
C ILE A 110 8.77 9.38 -7.10
N LEU A 111 8.98 9.62 -5.81
CA LEU A 111 8.25 10.64 -5.05
C LEU A 111 8.43 12.05 -5.63
N MET A 112 9.68 12.43 -5.92
CA MET A 112 10.04 13.75 -6.44
C MET A 112 9.48 13.96 -7.86
N SER A 113 9.61 12.95 -8.73
CA SER A 113 9.07 13.00 -10.10
C SER A 113 7.54 13.13 -10.10
N ALA A 114 6.87 12.47 -9.16
CA ALA A 114 5.43 12.60 -8.98
C ALA A 114 5.01 13.90 -8.27
N ARG A 115 5.96 14.71 -7.76
CA ARG A 115 5.67 15.85 -6.85
C ARG A 115 4.71 15.47 -5.73
N GLY A 116 4.87 14.26 -5.17
CA GLY A 116 3.98 13.73 -4.12
C GLY A 116 2.56 13.38 -4.57
N ARG A 117 2.23 13.49 -5.85
CA ARG A 117 0.89 13.26 -6.41
C ARG A 117 0.64 11.78 -6.66
N CYS A 118 -0.54 11.30 -6.28
CA CYS A 118 -0.95 9.94 -6.60
C CYS A 118 -1.15 9.78 -8.12
N ARG A 119 -0.53 8.76 -8.74
CA ARG A 119 -0.70 8.42 -10.16
C ARG A 119 -2.15 8.22 -10.60
N TYR A 120 -3.01 7.72 -9.72
CA TYR A 120 -4.37 7.32 -10.08
C TYR A 120 -5.43 8.38 -9.80
N CYS A 121 -5.20 9.24 -8.80
CA CYS A 121 -6.19 10.23 -8.41
C CYS A 121 -5.64 11.64 -8.26
N ASN A 122 -4.36 11.88 -8.50
CA ASN A 122 -3.69 13.18 -8.42
C ASN A 122 -3.74 13.87 -7.04
N SER A 123 -4.23 13.19 -5.99
CA SER A 123 -4.20 13.71 -4.62
C SER A 123 -2.76 13.92 -4.13
N LEU A 124 -2.54 14.93 -3.28
CA LEU A 124 -1.26 15.15 -2.62
C LEU A 124 -1.08 14.11 -1.51
N ALA A 125 -0.34 13.05 -1.83
CA ALA A 125 -0.18 11.88 -0.97
C ALA A 125 1.18 11.92 -0.26
N VAL A 126 1.39 12.89 0.64
CA VAL A 126 2.69 13.11 1.32
C VAL A 126 2.62 12.93 2.84
N GLU A 127 1.45 12.61 3.39
CA GLU A 127 1.25 12.34 4.81
C GLU A 127 1.60 10.89 5.16
N ARG A 128 1.78 10.63 6.46
CA ARG A 128 1.96 9.29 7.01
C ARG A 128 0.63 8.76 7.52
N ALA A 129 0.48 7.43 7.50
CA ALA A 129 -0.66 6.82 8.16
C ALA A 129 -0.65 7.14 9.67
N PRO A 130 -1.82 7.37 10.28
CA PRO A 130 -1.91 7.67 11.70
C PRO A 130 -1.54 6.42 12.52
N PHE A 131 -0.56 6.56 13.41
CA PHE A 131 -0.18 5.53 14.37
C PHE A 131 -0.28 6.09 15.79
N ALA A 132 -0.92 5.35 16.68
CA ALA A 132 -1.00 5.65 18.11
C ALA A 132 -0.84 4.36 18.92
N ASN A 133 -0.09 4.42 20.03
CA ASN A 133 0.18 3.28 20.90
C ASN A 133 0.69 2.03 20.15
N GLY A 134 1.57 2.24 19.15
CA GLY A 134 2.14 1.18 18.32
C GLY A 134 1.16 0.52 17.33
N ARG A 135 -0.06 1.06 17.18
CA ARG A 135 -1.10 0.50 16.31
C ARG A 135 -1.53 1.50 15.23
N LEU A 136 -1.74 0.97 14.03
CA LEU A 136 -2.35 1.71 12.93
C LEU A 136 -3.78 2.10 13.33
N GLN A 137 -4.07 3.39 13.25
CA GLN A 137 -5.42 3.91 13.49
C GLN A 137 -6.26 3.82 12.22
N PRO A 138 -7.60 3.92 12.32
CA PRO A 138 -8.47 4.09 11.16
C PRO A 138 -7.97 5.25 10.30
N TRP A 139 -7.80 5.01 9.00
CA TRP A 139 -7.15 5.95 8.11
C TRP A 139 -7.97 6.25 6.86
N GLY A 140 -9.11 5.58 6.64
CA GLY A 140 -9.91 5.73 5.43
C GLY A 140 -10.19 7.20 5.08
N HIS A 141 -10.67 7.96 6.04
CA HIS A 141 -10.96 9.39 5.93
C HIS A 141 -9.76 10.29 5.53
N VAL A 142 -8.51 9.81 5.65
CA VAL A 142 -7.29 10.50 5.18
C VAL A 142 -6.50 9.69 4.16
N GLY A 143 -7.04 8.58 3.67
CA GLY A 143 -6.31 7.59 2.87
C GLY A 143 -5.72 8.14 1.58
N ARG A 144 -6.34 9.17 1.01
CA ARG A 144 -5.88 9.86 -0.20
C ARG A 144 -4.72 10.83 0.07
N ARG A 145 -4.45 11.20 1.33
CA ARG A 145 -3.30 12.03 1.73
C ARG A 145 -2.08 11.22 2.13
N ILE A 146 -2.27 9.93 2.45
CA ILE A 146 -1.18 9.06 2.88
C ILE A 146 -0.40 8.56 1.68
N GLY A 147 0.89 8.88 1.60
CA GLY A 147 1.77 8.40 0.53
C GLY A 147 2.07 6.91 0.64
N SER A 148 2.12 6.23 -0.50
CA SER A 148 2.42 4.80 -0.64
C SER A 148 3.19 4.53 -1.94
N LEU A 149 3.87 3.39 -1.99
CA LEU A 149 4.50 2.90 -3.22
C LEU A 149 3.57 1.84 -3.81
N GLY A 150 3.05 2.11 -5.00
CA GLY A 150 2.20 1.22 -5.78
C GLY A 150 3.01 0.41 -6.78
N HIS A 151 2.48 -0.75 -7.13
CA HIS A 151 2.93 -1.55 -8.26
C HIS A 151 1.86 -1.46 -9.35
N ASP A 152 2.25 -1.13 -10.58
CA ASP A 152 1.31 -1.08 -11.71
C ASP A 152 0.83 -2.49 -12.07
N VAL A 153 1.76 -3.45 -12.12
CA VAL A 153 1.49 -4.89 -12.08
C VAL A 153 1.82 -5.40 -10.67
N ALA A 154 0.80 -5.91 -9.97
CA ALA A 154 0.97 -6.42 -8.61
C ALA A 154 2.02 -7.54 -8.54
N ARG A 155 2.75 -7.62 -7.41
CA ARG A 155 3.79 -8.66 -7.21
C ARG A 155 3.27 -10.10 -7.27
N PHE A 156 1.99 -10.28 -6.98
CA PHE A 156 1.33 -11.58 -7.10
C PHE A 156 1.09 -11.98 -8.57
N ASN A 157 0.99 -11.00 -9.48
CA ASN A 157 0.72 -11.18 -10.91
C ASN A 157 2.02 -11.10 -11.73
N GLY A 158 3.15 -11.50 -11.14
CA GLY A 158 4.46 -11.46 -11.80
C GLY A 158 5.13 -10.08 -11.86
N GLY A 159 4.54 -9.04 -11.28
CA GLY A 159 5.20 -7.75 -11.16
C GLY A 159 6.40 -7.79 -10.21
N ASP A 160 7.46 -7.06 -10.52
CA ASP A 160 8.63 -6.93 -9.64
C ASP A 160 8.84 -5.48 -9.20
N ASN A 161 9.89 -5.19 -8.44
CA ASN A 161 10.30 -3.82 -8.11
C ASN A 161 11.13 -3.17 -9.24
N ALA A 162 10.87 -3.52 -10.50
CA ALA A 162 11.39 -2.75 -11.63
C ALA A 162 10.86 -1.31 -11.56
N LEU A 163 11.69 -0.30 -11.85
CA LEU A 163 11.32 1.10 -11.63
C LEU A 163 10.15 1.56 -12.49
N ASP A 164 10.00 0.99 -13.69
CA ASP A 164 8.89 1.21 -14.61
C ASP A 164 7.56 0.58 -14.13
N ASN A 165 7.63 -0.42 -13.24
CA ASN A 165 6.49 -1.04 -12.59
C ASN A 165 6.08 -0.35 -11.28
N LEU A 166 6.79 0.68 -10.85
CA LEU A 166 6.57 1.36 -9.58
C LEU A 166 6.01 2.76 -9.76
N SER A 167 5.03 3.11 -8.94
CA SER A 167 4.39 4.43 -8.98
C SER A 167 4.15 4.99 -7.58
N TRP A 168 4.19 6.32 -7.47
CA TRP A 168 3.70 6.98 -6.27
C TRP A 168 2.18 6.94 -6.26
N ALA A 169 1.59 6.43 -5.18
CA ALA A 169 0.15 6.32 -5.05
C ALA A 169 -0.29 6.69 -3.63
N CYS A 170 -1.51 7.20 -3.48
CA CYS A 170 -2.09 7.34 -2.17
C CYS A 170 -2.48 5.95 -1.61
N ASN A 171 -2.57 5.84 -0.29
CA ASN A 171 -2.88 4.58 0.37
C ASN A 171 -4.29 4.07 0.01
N TRP A 172 -5.25 4.98 -0.24
CA TRP A 172 -6.60 4.62 -0.72
C TRP A 172 -6.54 3.89 -2.06
N CYS A 173 -6.04 4.53 -3.13
CA CYS A 173 -5.97 3.94 -4.47
C CYS A 173 -5.06 2.71 -4.59
N ASN A 174 -4.11 2.55 -3.66
CA ASN A 174 -3.26 1.36 -3.58
C ASN A 174 -3.96 0.20 -2.83
N THR A 175 -4.92 0.51 -1.95
CA THR A 175 -5.68 -0.50 -1.18
C THR A 175 -6.94 -0.95 -1.94
N TRP A 176 -7.62 -0.02 -2.61
CA TRP A 176 -8.86 -0.25 -3.37
C TRP A 176 -8.69 0.20 -4.83
N PRO A 177 -8.07 -0.63 -5.69
CA PRO A 177 -7.89 -0.30 -7.10
C PRO A 177 -9.18 0.02 -7.86
N GLU A 178 -10.28 -0.61 -7.47
CA GLU A 178 -11.63 -0.38 -8.01
C GLU A 178 -12.19 1.02 -7.69
N GLU A 179 -11.59 1.73 -6.73
CA GLU A 179 -11.97 3.08 -6.31
C GLU A 179 -10.95 4.15 -6.72
N ARG A 180 -10.14 3.83 -7.74
CA ARG A 180 -9.27 4.80 -8.41
C ARG A 180 -10.14 5.79 -9.19
N ILE A 181 -9.97 7.07 -8.89
CA ILE A 181 -10.77 8.16 -9.45
C ILE A 181 -9.80 9.24 -9.89
N TRP A 182 -9.75 9.55 -11.18
CA TRP A 182 -8.92 10.65 -11.70
C TRP A 182 -9.42 12.00 -11.17
N GLY A 183 -8.48 12.89 -10.81
CA GLY A 183 -8.80 14.26 -10.43
C GLY A 183 -9.23 14.48 -8.97
N ALA A 184 -8.98 13.56 -8.04
CA ALA A 184 -9.14 13.86 -6.61
C ALA A 184 -8.25 15.04 -6.18
N THR A 185 -8.78 15.90 -5.32
CA THR A 185 -8.12 17.11 -4.85
C THR A 185 -6.93 16.81 -3.92
N ASP A 186 -6.13 17.85 -3.67
CA ASP A 186 -4.97 17.87 -2.77
C ASP A 186 -5.31 17.36 -1.36
N HIS A 187 -6.56 17.47 -0.93
CA HIS A 187 -7.00 17.10 0.42
C HIS A 187 -7.75 15.76 0.46
N GLY A 188 -7.76 15.02 -0.67
CA GLY A 188 -8.43 13.74 -0.78
C GLY A 188 -9.94 13.82 -0.99
N ALA A 189 -10.51 15.03 -1.07
CA ALA A 189 -11.89 15.20 -1.53
C ALA A 189 -11.95 15.00 -3.05
N ILE A 190 -13.03 14.38 -3.56
CA ILE A 190 -13.36 14.47 -4.98
C ILE A 190 -13.78 15.92 -5.22
N PRO A 191 -13.31 16.63 -6.27
CA PRO A 191 -13.92 17.90 -6.65
C PRO A 191 -15.42 17.67 -6.76
N ALA A 192 -16.24 18.52 -6.13
CA ALA A 192 -17.67 18.48 -6.37
C ALA A 192 -17.86 18.48 -7.89
N ALA A 193 -18.65 17.53 -8.42
CA ALA A 193 -18.89 17.43 -9.85
C ALA A 193 -19.24 18.83 -10.36
N GLY A 194 -18.35 19.41 -11.18
CA GLY A 194 -18.66 20.66 -11.85
C GLY A 194 -19.93 20.45 -12.66
N PRO A 195 -20.77 21.49 -12.84
CA PRO A 195 -21.97 21.35 -13.65
C PRO A 195 -21.58 20.84 -15.03
N ALA A 196 -22.28 19.79 -15.48
CA ALA A 196 -22.18 19.21 -16.81
C ALA A 196 -22.55 20.22 -17.89
#